data_AF-A0A537T275-F1
#
_entry.id   AF-A0A537T275-F1
#
_cell.length_a   1.000
_cell.length_b   1.000
_cell.length_c   1.000
_cell.angle_alpha   90.00
_cell.angle_beta   90.00
_cell.angle_gamma   90.00
#
_symmetry.space_group_name_H-M   'P 1'
#
loop_
_entity.id
_entity.type
_entity.pdbx_description
1 polymer ?
#
loop_
_entity_poly.entity_id
_entity_poly.type
_entity_poly.pdbx_seq_one_letter_code
_entity_poly.pdbx_strand_id
1 'polypeptide(L)'
;MKRFGLGLALVCLALSAVTVSAQERYPTRPVKIIVPYAPGGATDITARLFGEQMRQSLGEQFVVESKPGAFGILAIEEMARSKPDGYTLMVGNVTTNAITPVLFSKKLSINFEKEVVSVSRLAIYPSFLLTTTHDFEPKSVAELVAYAKKNPGKVRYTSAGVGSFPHFDTEVFSRRAGIEMLHIPNKAGAAG
;
A
#
# COMPACT_ATOMS: atom_id res chain seq x y z
N MET A 1 -26.96 -24.79 58.10
CA MET A 1 -26.05 -25.05 56.96
C MET A 1 -26.73 -25.10 55.59
N LYS A 2 -28.03 -25.44 55.45
CA LYS A 2 -28.72 -25.51 54.14
C LYS A 2 -29.12 -24.15 53.51
N ARG A 3 -29.05 -23.03 54.25
CA ARG A 3 -29.42 -21.68 53.76
C ARG A 3 -28.30 -20.95 53.02
N PHE A 4 -27.04 -21.35 53.23
CA PHE A 4 -25.87 -20.77 52.54
C PHE A 4 -25.69 -21.30 51.12
N GLY A 5 -26.14 -22.54 50.84
CA GLY A 5 -26.04 -23.15 49.50
C GLY A 5 -26.97 -22.51 48.46
N LEU A 6 -28.13 -22.00 48.88
CA LEU A 6 -29.10 -21.38 47.97
C LEU A 6 -28.65 -19.99 47.49
N GLY A 7 -27.97 -19.23 48.35
CA GLY A 7 -27.40 -17.93 48.00
C GLY A 7 -26.24 -18.04 47.00
N LEU A 8 -25.42 -19.08 47.11
CA LEU A 8 -24.29 -19.31 46.21
C LEU A 8 -24.75 -19.75 44.80
N ALA A 9 -25.82 -20.54 44.71
CA ALA A 9 -26.40 -20.97 43.43
C ALA A 9 -27.04 -19.81 42.65
N LEU A 10 -27.66 -18.85 43.35
CA LEU A 10 -28.26 -17.65 42.73
C LEU A 10 -27.21 -16.67 42.18
N VAL A 11 -26.05 -16.56 42.83
CA VAL A 11 -24.93 -15.73 42.36
C VAL A 11 -24.29 -16.33 41.10
N CYS A 12 -24.12 -17.66 41.03
CA CYS A 12 -23.59 -18.32 39.82
C CYS A 12 -24.52 -18.16 38.61
N LEU A 13 -25.85 -18.20 38.80
CA LEU A 13 -26.81 -18.03 37.70
C LEU A 13 -26.86 -16.58 37.17
N ALA A 14 -26.59 -15.60 38.04
CA ALA A 14 -26.50 -14.19 37.66
C ALA A 14 -25.22 -13.85 36.89
N LEU A 15 -24.09 -14.55 37.13
CA LEU A 15 -22.86 -14.36 36.35
C LEU A 15 -22.91 -14.97 34.94
N SER A 16 -23.80 -15.93 34.68
CA SER A 16 -24.03 -16.50 33.34
C SER A 16 -24.87 -15.61 32.41
N ALA A 17 -25.41 -14.50 32.91
CA ALA A 17 -26.19 -13.54 32.13
C ALA A 17 -25.35 -12.38 31.57
N VAL A 18 -24.01 -12.53 31.50
CA VAL A 18 -23.21 -11.66 30.64
C VAL A 18 -23.58 -12.03 29.21
N THR A 19 -24.48 -11.26 28.62
CA THR A 19 -24.73 -11.30 27.18
C THR A 19 -23.40 -11.08 26.50
N VAL A 20 -22.82 -12.15 25.95
CA VAL A 20 -21.76 -12.05 24.96
C VAL A 20 -22.36 -11.19 23.86
N SER A 21 -21.96 -9.92 23.81
CA SER A 21 -22.24 -9.10 22.64
C SER A 21 -21.50 -9.80 21.51
N ALA A 22 -22.26 -10.51 20.66
CA ALA A 22 -21.74 -10.93 19.38
C ALA A 22 -21.19 -9.66 18.75
N GLN A 23 -19.88 -9.62 18.51
CA GLN A 23 -19.22 -8.49 17.89
C GLN A 23 -20.07 -8.12 16.67
N GLU A 24 -20.51 -6.86 16.59
CA GLU A 24 -21.33 -6.42 15.47
C GLU A 24 -20.70 -6.91 14.18
N ARG A 25 -21.50 -7.52 13.30
CA ARG A 25 -21.02 -8.11 12.06
C ARG A 25 -20.24 -7.04 11.29
N TYR A 26 -18.92 -7.12 11.30
CA TYR A 26 -18.10 -6.23 10.50
C TYR A 26 -18.07 -6.74 9.07
N PRO A 27 -18.12 -5.85 8.07
CA PRO A 27 -18.55 -4.44 8.11
C PRO A 27 -20.08 -4.30 8.14
N THR A 28 -20.59 -3.21 8.75
CA THR A 28 -22.02 -2.79 8.73
C THR A 28 -22.29 -1.57 7.84
N ARG A 29 -21.25 -1.07 7.16
CA ARG A 29 -21.29 0.09 6.26
C ARG A 29 -20.10 0.02 5.29
N PRO A 30 -20.09 0.84 4.21
CA PRO A 30 -18.98 0.84 3.27
C PRO A 30 -17.61 1.09 3.92
N VAL A 31 -16.60 0.34 3.46
CA VAL A 31 -15.19 0.46 3.85
C VAL A 31 -14.45 1.26 2.80
N LYS A 32 -13.71 2.29 3.21
CA LYS A 32 -12.84 3.10 2.35
C LYS A 32 -11.48 2.42 2.20
N ILE A 33 -11.00 2.28 0.96
CA ILE A 33 -9.66 1.81 0.63
C ILE A 33 -8.89 2.97 -0.02
N ILE A 34 -7.88 3.47 0.67
CA ILE A 34 -6.98 4.52 0.16
C ILE A 34 -5.89 3.89 -0.70
N VAL A 35 -5.66 4.45 -1.89
CA VAL A 35 -4.56 4.08 -2.79
C VAL A 35 -3.64 5.29 -2.97
N PRO A 36 -2.31 5.15 -2.78
CA PRO A 36 -1.36 6.27 -2.79
C PRO A 36 -0.99 6.82 -4.18
N TYR A 37 -1.70 6.42 -5.24
CA TYR A 37 -1.37 6.74 -6.64
C TYR A 37 -2.62 7.02 -7.46
N ALA A 38 -2.43 7.58 -8.66
CA ALA A 38 -3.50 7.76 -9.62
C ALA A 38 -4.09 6.41 -10.08
N PRO A 39 -5.36 6.39 -10.54
CA PRO A 39 -6.01 5.19 -11.03
C PRO A 39 -5.26 4.50 -12.19
N GLY A 40 -5.40 3.18 -12.29
CA GLY A 40 -4.86 2.39 -13.41
C GLY A 40 -3.45 1.81 -13.22
N GLY A 41 -2.73 2.15 -12.15
CA GLY A 41 -1.47 1.49 -11.78
C GLY A 41 -1.70 0.17 -11.05
N ALA A 42 -0.65 -0.66 -10.92
CA ALA A 42 -0.74 -1.98 -10.29
C ALA A 42 -1.37 -1.96 -8.86
N THR A 43 -1.08 -0.92 -8.07
CA THR A 43 -1.66 -0.77 -6.72
C THR A 43 -3.18 -0.51 -6.76
N ASP A 44 -3.67 0.31 -7.69
CA ASP A 44 -5.10 0.58 -7.88
C ASP A 44 -5.83 -0.67 -8.39
N ILE A 45 -5.24 -1.37 -9.36
CA ILE A 45 -5.78 -2.64 -9.87
C ILE A 45 -5.91 -3.66 -8.74
N THR A 46 -4.87 -3.81 -7.90
CA THR A 46 -4.92 -4.68 -6.71
C THR A 46 -6.08 -4.28 -5.80
N ALA A 47 -6.15 -3.01 -5.42
CA ALA A 47 -7.16 -2.51 -4.49
C ALA A 47 -8.58 -2.78 -4.99
N ARG A 48 -8.84 -2.59 -6.29
CA ARG A 48 -10.15 -2.84 -6.91
C ARG A 48 -10.51 -4.32 -6.96
N LEU A 49 -9.58 -5.19 -7.36
CA LEU A 49 -9.80 -6.63 -7.39
C LEU A 49 -10.11 -7.19 -5.99
N PHE A 50 -9.33 -6.79 -4.99
CA PHE A 50 -9.56 -7.22 -3.61
C PHE A 50 -10.81 -6.58 -3.02
N GLY A 51 -11.09 -5.31 -3.29
CA GLY A 51 -12.32 -4.66 -2.84
C GLY A 51 -13.58 -5.37 -3.34
N GLU A 52 -13.59 -5.80 -4.60
CA GLU A 52 -14.69 -6.58 -5.18
C GLU A 52 -14.83 -7.95 -4.51
N GLN A 53 -13.73 -8.67 -4.28
CA GLN A 53 -13.76 -9.97 -3.59
C GLN A 53 -14.26 -9.84 -2.14
N MET A 54 -13.84 -8.78 -1.44
CA MET A 54 -14.27 -8.49 -0.08
C MET A 54 -15.75 -8.11 -0.02
N ARG A 55 -16.24 -7.36 -1.00
CA ARG A 55 -17.66 -7.05 -1.15
C ARG A 55 -18.50 -8.32 -1.27
N GLN A 56 -18.09 -9.25 -2.11
CA GLN A 56 -18.77 -10.54 -2.28
C GLN A 56 -18.76 -11.39 -1.00
N SER A 57 -17.64 -11.37 -0.27
CA SER A 57 -17.45 -12.21 0.92
C SER A 57 -18.11 -11.66 2.18
N LEU A 58 -18.15 -10.33 2.32
CA LEU A 58 -18.56 -9.67 3.56
C LEU A 58 -19.92 -8.97 3.47
N GLY A 59 -20.36 -8.59 2.27
CA GLY A 59 -21.69 -8.05 2.00
C GLY A 59 -21.79 -6.53 1.96
N GLU A 60 -20.71 -5.80 2.26
CA GLU A 60 -20.65 -4.33 2.16
C GLU A 60 -19.69 -3.86 1.07
N GLN A 61 -19.86 -2.61 0.63
CA GLN A 61 -18.99 -2.01 -0.39
C GLN A 61 -17.58 -1.72 0.13
N PHE A 62 -16.58 -1.92 -0.73
CA PHE A 62 -15.19 -1.51 -0.52
C PHE A 62 -14.82 -0.47 -1.58
N VAL A 63 -14.82 0.81 -1.19
CA VAL A 63 -14.70 1.95 -2.11
C VAL A 63 -13.25 2.41 -2.20
N VAL A 64 -12.68 2.37 -3.41
CA VAL A 64 -11.29 2.77 -3.67
C VAL A 64 -11.19 4.27 -3.92
N GLU A 65 -10.39 4.97 -3.12
CA GLU A 65 -10.06 6.39 -3.27
C GLU A 65 -8.56 6.58 -3.55
N SER A 66 -8.24 7.20 -4.70
CA SER A 66 -6.87 7.59 -5.04
C SER A 66 -6.46 8.88 -4.33
N LYS A 67 -5.31 8.85 -3.65
CA LYS A 67 -4.65 9.99 -3.00
C LYS A 67 -3.19 10.10 -3.47
N PRO A 68 -2.95 10.49 -4.74
CA PRO A 68 -1.61 10.59 -5.31
C PRO A 68 -0.81 11.75 -4.73
N GLY A 69 0.51 11.63 -4.75
CA GLY A 69 1.44 12.72 -4.47
C GLY A 69 2.29 12.53 -3.22
N ALA A 70 3.30 13.40 -3.08
CA ALA A 70 4.25 13.42 -1.96
C ALA A 70 4.80 12.03 -1.56
N PHE A 71 5.10 11.18 -2.55
CA PHE A 71 5.66 9.84 -2.30
C PHE A 71 4.76 8.95 -1.41
N GLY A 72 3.45 9.16 -1.48
CA GLY A 72 2.46 8.45 -0.68
C GLY A 72 2.23 9.01 0.72
N ILE A 73 2.93 10.08 1.12
CA ILE A 73 2.72 10.75 2.43
C ILE A 73 1.25 11.16 2.59
N LEU A 74 0.63 11.74 1.56
CA LEU A 74 -0.76 12.19 1.64
C LEU A 74 -1.74 11.05 1.96
N ALA A 75 -1.51 9.86 1.38
CA ALA A 75 -2.32 8.68 1.64
C ALA A 75 -2.07 8.09 3.03
N ILE A 76 -0.81 8.02 3.46
CA ILE A 76 -0.42 7.54 4.78
C ILE A 76 -1.06 8.39 5.86
N GLU A 77 -0.97 9.71 5.75
CA GLU A 77 -1.53 10.62 6.74
C GLU A 77 -3.06 10.63 6.72
N GLU A 78 -3.68 10.49 5.55
CA GLU A 78 -5.14 10.37 5.46
C GLU A 78 -5.66 9.10 6.15
N MET A 79 -4.96 7.98 5.95
CA MET A 79 -5.25 6.74 6.67
C MET A 79 -5.05 6.94 8.18
N ALA A 80 -3.94 7.53 8.60
CA ALA A 80 -3.62 7.66 10.01
C ALA A 80 -4.50 8.67 10.78
N ARG A 81 -5.05 9.69 10.10
CA ARG A 81 -6.07 10.57 10.68
C ARG A 81 -7.45 9.92 10.79
N SER A 82 -7.67 8.79 10.12
CA SER A 82 -8.96 8.10 10.16
C SER A 82 -9.15 7.35 11.48
N LYS A 83 -10.41 7.11 11.85
CA LYS A 83 -10.72 6.34 13.05
C LYS A 83 -10.14 4.92 12.91
N PRO A 84 -9.52 4.35 13.96
CA PRO A 84 -8.99 2.98 13.95
C PRO A 84 -10.13 1.95 14.15
N ASP A 85 -11.19 2.06 13.36
CA ASP A 85 -12.41 1.25 13.46
C ASP A 85 -12.54 0.21 12.31
N GLY A 86 -11.50 0.09 11.48
CA GLY A 86 -11.45 -0.83 10.35
C GLY A 86 -12.19 -0.34 9.10
N TYR A 87 -12.84 0.82 9.11
CA TYR A 87 -13.56 1.34 7.93
C TYR A 87 -12.71 2.21 7.01
N THR A 88 -11.45 2.44 7.37
CA THR A 88 -10.45 3.02 6.47
C THR A 88 -9.23 2.11 6.43
N LEU A 89 -8.95 1.58 5.24
CA LEU A 89 -7.79 0.78 4.93
C LEU A 89 -6.92 1.53 3.92
N MET A 90 -5.65 1.17 3.82
CA MET A 90 -4.76 1.63 2.75
C MET A 90 -4.13 0.42 2.08
N VAL A 91 -4.13 0.42 0.74
CA VAL A 91 -3.34 -0.53 -0.03
C VAL A 91 -2.00 0.14 -0.34
N GLY A 92 -0.99 -0.20 0.46
CA GLY A 92 0.38 0.26 0.28
C GLY A 92 1.24 -0.66 -0.59
N ASN A 93 2.46 -0.22 -0.87
CA ASN A 93 3.50 -1.00 -1.54
C ASN A 93 4.88 -0.73 -0.91
N VAL A 94 5.96 -1.20 -1.54
CA VAL A 94 7.34 -0.99 -1.05
C VAL A 94 7.66 0.49 -0.80
N THR A 95 7.16 1.40 -1.64
CA THR A 95 7.35 2.84 -1.44
C THR A 95 6.69 3.31 -0.15
N THR A 96 5.39 3.09 0.03
CA THR A 96 4.66 3.63 1.19
C THR A 96 4.95 2.89 2.50
N ASN A 97 5.31 1.61 2.43
CA ASN A 97 5.47 0.78 3.62
C ASN A 97 6.91 0.72 4.11
N ALA A 98 7.90 1.04 3.27
CA ALA A 98 9.31 0.94 3.64
C ALA A 98 10.13 2.17 3.23
N ILE A 99 10.09 2.60 1.96
CA ILE A 99 10.97 3.67 1.49
C ILE A 99 10.58 5.03 2.08
N THR A 100 9.30 5.41 1.97
CA THR A 100 8.79 6.69 2.44
C THR A 100 8.92 6.87 3.96
N PRO A 101 8.57 5.88 4.80
CA PRO A 101 8.81 5.96 6.24
C PRO A 101 10.27 6.20 6.64
N VAL A 102 11.23 5.69 5.86
CA VAL A 102 12.65 5.85 6.12
C VAL A 102 13.18 7.18 5.57
N LEU A 103 13.02 7.42 4.26
CA LEU A 103 13.60 8.58 3.58
C LEU A 103 12.90 9.89 3.94
N PHE A 104 11.62 9.83 4.28
CA PHE A 104 10.79 11.01 4.56
C PHE A 104 10.16 10.97 5.95
N SER A 105 10.75 10.24 6.90
CA SER A 105 10.33 10.19 8.32
C SER A 105 10.01 11.58 8.89
N LYS A 106 10.88 12.56 8.66
CA LYS A 106 10.71 13.95 9.14
C LYS A 106 9.54 14.71 8.50
N LYS A 107 8.97 14.20 7.41
CA LYS A 107 7.82 14.80 6.71
C LYS A 107 6.50 14.13 7.08
N LEU A 108 6.53 12.97 7.73
CA LEU A 108 5.33 12.30 8.21
C LEU A 108 4.92 12.90 9.56
N SER A 109 3.63 13.11 9.73
CA SER A 109 3.05 13.48 11.03
C SER A 109 2.92 12.32 12.01
N ILE A 110 3.24 11.09 11.58
CA ILE A 110 3.10 9.85 12.37
C ILE A 110 4.41 9.07 12.43
N ASN A 111 4.57 8.25 13.48
CA ASN A 111 5.52 7.17 13.51
C ASN A 111 4.93 5.93 12.80
N PHE A 112 5.27 5.75 11.53
CA PHE A 112 4.71 4.67 10.70
C PHE A 112 4.85 3.27 11.34
N GLU A 113 6.00 2.97 11.92
CA GLU A 113 6.27 1.65 12.53
C GLU A 113 5.41 1.39 13.78
N LYS A 114 5.07 2.43 14.54
CA LYS A 114 4.29 2.31 15.77
C LYS A 114 2.78 2.45 15.56
N GLU A 115 2.38 3.21 14.55
CA GLU A 115 0.99 3.65 14.38
C GLU A 115 0.27 2.95 13.22
N VAL A 116 0.99 2.25 12.33
CA VAL A 116 0.39 1.52 11.21
C VAL A 116 0.36 0.01 11.49
N VAL A 117 -0.85 -0.56 11.45
CA VAL A 117 -1.05 -2.00 11.60
C VAL A 117 -1.12 -2.66 10.23
N SER A 118 -0.20 -3.59 9.97
CA SER A 118 -0.21 -4.40 8.75
C SER A 118 -1.26 -5.50 8.83
N VAL A 119 -2.13 -5.60 7.82
CA VAL A 119 -3.22 -6.60 7.78
C VAL A 119 -2.78 -7.86 7.05
N SER A 120 -2.42 -7.73 5.77
CA SER A 120 -2.01 -8.87 4.93
C SER A 120 -1.25 -8.39 3.70
N ARG A 121 -0.45 -9.28 3.10
CA ARG A 121 0.19 -9.05 1.80
C ARG A 121 -0.73 -9.54 0.68
N LEU A 122 -1.21 -8.62 -0.14
CA LEU A 122 -2.20 -8.91 -1.19
C LEU A 122 -1.59 -9.58 -2.43
N ALA A 123 -0.41 -9.14 -2.86
CA ALA A 123 0.22 -9.61 -4.10
C ALA A 123 1.76 -9.60 -4.02
N ILE A 124 2.41 -10.30 -4.94
CA ILE A 124 3.85 -10.19 -5.22
C ILE A 124 3.99 -9.78 -6.69
N TYR A 125 4.81 -8.76 -6.94
CA TYR A 125 5.17 -8.30 -8.28
C TYR A 125 6.63 -8.66 -8.57
N PRO A 126 7.03 -8.86 -9.83
CA PRO A 126 8.44 -8.94 -10.20
C PRO A 126 9.20 -7.72 -9.67
N SER A 127 10.39 -7.94 -9.11
CA SER A 127 11.14 -6.89 -8.42
C SER A 127 11.68 -5.80 -9.36
N PHE A 128 11.82 -6.07 -10.65
CA PHE A 128 12.25 -5.08 -11.63
C PHE A 128 11.62 -5.40 -12.97
N LEU A 129 10.81 -4.47 -13.49
CA LEU A 129 10.20 -4.56 -14.81
C LEU A 129 10.71 -3.40 -15.65
N LEU A 130 11.39 -3.72 -16.75
CA LEU A 130 11.85 -2.73 -17.73
C LEU A 130 10.98 -2.85 -18.97
N THR A 131 10.21 -1.79 -19.25
CA THR A 131 9.45 -1.64 -20.48
C THR A 131 9.94 -0.41 -21.23
N THR A 132 9.89 -0.47 -22.55
CA THR A 132 10.39 0.59 -23.42
C THR A 132 9.28 1.00 -24.39
N THR A 133 9.42 2.18 -24.98
CA THR A 133 8.58 2.55 -26.13
C THR A 133 8.90 1.64 -27.31
N HIS A 134 7.92 1.48 -28.21
CA HIS A 134 8.06 0.61 -29.39
C HIS A 134 9.29 0.97 -30.24
N ASP A 135 9.54 2.27 -30.41
CA ASP A 135 10.60 2.80 -31.28
C ASP A 135 11.96 2.93 -30.58
N PHE A 136 12.08 2.46 -29.33
CA PHE A 136 13.37 2.42 -28.65
C PHE A 136 14.21 1.27 -29.24
N GLU A 137 15.39 1.62 -29.78
CA GLU A 137 16.23 0.67 -30.52
C GLU A 137 16.65 -0.55 -29.70
N PRO A 138 17.18 -0.41 -28.46
CA PRO A 138 17.55 -1.57 -27.65
C PRO A 138 16.37 -2.51 -27.40
N LYS A 139 16.49 -3.77 -27.83
CA LYS A 139 15.50 -4.83 -27.64
C LYS A 139 15.88 -5.83 -26.56
N SER A 140 17.06 -5.65 -25.95
CA SER A 140 17.54 -6.44 -24.83
C SER A 140 18.20 -5.57 -23.76
N VAL A 141 18.32 -6.09 -22.53
CA VAL A 141 19.02 -5.40 -21.43
C VAL A 141 20.49 -5.16 -21.79
N ALA A 142 21.13 -6.11 -22.48
CA ALA A 142 22.52 -5.97 -22.93
C ALA A 142 22.66 -4.82 -23.94
N GLU A 143 21.75 -4.72 -24.91
CA GLU A 143 21.72 -3.59 -25.85
C GLU A 143 21.44 -2.27 -25.15
N LEU A 144 20.54 -2.26 -24.16
CA LEU A 144 20.23 -1.06 -23.38
C LEU A 144 21.50 -0.55 -22.68
N VAL A 145 22.22 -1.45 -21.99
CA VAL A 145 23.46 -1.10 -21.30
C VAL A 145 24.51 -0.60 -22.29
N ALA A 146 24.70 -1.29 -23.43
CA ALA A 146 25.65 -0.88 -24.45
C ALA A 146 25.30 0.49 -25.05
N TYR A 147 24.01 0.73 -25.34
CA TYR A 147 23.51 1.99 -25.85
C TYR A 147 23.70 3.13 -24.83
N ALA A 148 23.34 2.90 -23.56
CA ALA A 148 23.45 3.89 -22.50
C ALA A 148 24.91 4.24 -22.18
N LYS A 149 25.85 3.28 -22.25
CA LYS A 149 27.29 3.57 -22.12
C LYS A 149 27.82 4.47 -23.24
N LYS A 150 27.33 4.28 -24.46
CA LYS A 150 27.70 5.13 -25.61
C LYS A 150 27.02 6.50 -25.58
N ASN A 151 25.91 6.62 -24.85
CA ASN A 151 25.05 7.79 -24.84
C ASN A 151 24.65 8.20 -23.40
N PRO A 152 25.61 8.62 -22.55
CA PRO A 152 25.35 8.95 -21.16
C PRO A 152 24.27 10.04 -21.06
N GLY A 153 23.27 9.83 -20.19
CA GLY A 153 22.18 10.77 -19.94
C GLY A 153 21.10 10.84 -21.03
N LYS A 154 21.25 10.11 -22.16
CA LYS A 154 20.25 10.14 -23.24
C LYS A 154 19.08 9.17 -23.06
N VAL A 155 19.27 8.09 -22.31
CA VAL A 155 18.18 7.18 -21.98
C VAL A 155 17.33 7.82 -20.91
N ARG A 156 16.06 8.10 -21.23
CA ARG A 156 15.09 8.67 -20.30
C ARG A 156 14.21 7.56 -19.75
N TYR A 157 13.95 7.60 -18.45
CA TYR A 157 13.01 6.67 -17.82
C TYR A 157 12.02 7.40 -16.93
N THR A 158 10.84 6.80 -16.75
CA THR A 158 9.78 7.33 -15.90
C THR A 158 9.64 6.49 -14.64
N SER A 159 9.04 7.08 -13.60
CA SER A 159 8.75 6.40 -12.35
C SER A 159 7.53 7.05 -11.66
N ALA A 160 7.07 6.45 -10.56
CA ALA A 160 6.07 7.04 -9.68
C ALA A 160 6.54 8.27 -8.88
N GLY A 161 7.76 8.77 -9.12
CA GLY A 161 8.35 9.95 -8.48
C GLY A 161 9.73 9.66 -7.88
N VAL A 162 10.43 10.73 -7.50
CA VAL A 162 11.70 10.63 -6.74
C VAL A 162 11.49 9.80 -5.46
N GLY A 163 12.46 9.01 -5.01
CA GLY A 163 12.28 8.07 -3.89
C GLY A 163 11.18 7.00 -4.02
N SER A 164 10.52 6.81 -5.17
CA SER A 164 9.62 5.67 -5.37
C SER A 164 10.38 4.36 -5.62
N PHE A 165 9.75 3.20 -5.41
CA PHE A 165 10.38 1.90 -5.67
C PHE A 165 10.95 1.77 -7.12
N PRO A 166 10.24 2.14 -8.22
CA PRO A 166 10.82 2.01 -9.56
C PRO A 166 11.97 2.98 -9.82
N HIS A 167 11.98 4.15 -9.14
CA HIS A 167 13.13 5.04 -9.16
C HIS A 167 14.33 4.40 -8.45
N PHE A 168 14.11 3.86 -7.25
CA PHE A 168 15.15 3.18 -6.49
C PHE A 168 15.75 2.00 -7.27
N ASP A 169 14.92 1.14 -7.86
CA ASP A 169 15.39 -0.02 -8.62
C ASP A 169 16.18 0.39 -9.87
N THR A 170 15.73 1.45 -10.57
CA THR A 170 16.43 1.96 -11.75
C THR A 170 17.76 2.61 -11.40
N GLU A 171 17.85 3.31 -10.26
CA GLU A 171 19.12 3.85 -9.76
C GLU A 171 20.10 2.73 -9.37
N VAL A 172 19.61 1.67 -8.70
CA VAL A 172 20.42 0.49 -8.37
C VAL A 172 20.91 -0.21 -9.64
N PHE A 173 20.04 -0.37 -10.63
CA PHE A 173 20.40 -0.92 -11.94
C PHE A 173 21.47 -0.07 -12.64
N SER A 174 21.26 1.25 -12.71
CA SER A 174 22.17 2.19 -13.38
C SER A 174 23.57 2.15 -12.78
N ARG A 175 23.65 2.18 -11.44
CA ARG A 175 24.91 2.08 -10.69
C ARG A 175 25.62 0.75 -10.93
N ARG A 176 24.89 -0.38 -10.90
CA ARG A 176 25.47 -1.71 -11.13
C ARG A 176 25.94 -1.91 -12.57
N ALA A 177 25.22 -1.35 -13.53
CA ALA A 177 25.56 -1.45 -14.95
C ALA A 177 26.63 -0.43 -15.39
N GLY A 178 26.92 0.57 -14.56
CA GLY A 178 27.83 1.67 -14.88
C GLY A 178 27.30 2.53 -16.02
N ILE A 179 26.02 2.89 -15.96
CA ILE A 179 25.33 3.73 -16.97
C ILE A 179 24.67 4.93 -16.31
N GLU A 180 24.46 5.99 -17.10
CA GLU A 180 23.75 7.18 -16.69
C GLU A 180 22.44 7.30 -17.47
N MET A 181 21.32 7.35 -16.75
CA MET A 181 19.99 7.52 -17.31
C MET A 181 19.30 8.73 -16.69
N LEU A 182 18.51 9.45 -17.49
CA LEU A 182 17.79 10.64 -17.06
C LEU A 182 16.42 10.27 -16.48
N HIS A 183 16.21 10.56 -15.21
CA HIS A 183 14.95 10.36 -14.52
C HIS A 183 13.91 11.43 -14.86
N ILE A 184 12.72 11.00 -15.27
CA ILE A 184 11.55 11.88 -15.52
C ILE A 184 10.42 11.47 -14.55
N PRO A 185 10.24 12.16 -13.41
CA PRO A 185 9.25 11.77 -12.41
C PRO A 185 7.81 12.06 -12.88
N ASN A 186 6.92 11.07 -12.80
CA ASN A 186 5.50 11.27 -13.03
C ASN A 186 4.81 11.77 -11.75
N LYS A 187 4.19 12.96 -11.80
CA LYS A 187 3.46 13.55 -10.67
C LYS A 187 2.24 12.74 -10.24
N ALA A 188 1.64 11.97 -11.15
CA ALA A 188 0.48 11.13 -10.87
C ALA A 188 0.83 9.85 -10.08
N GLY A 189 2.10 9.46 -10.04
CA GLY A 189 2.57 8.31 -9.28
C GLY A 189 2.11 6.94 -9.81
N ALA A 190 1.33 6.88 -10.89
CA ALA A 190 1.07 5.64 -11.60
C ALA A 190 2.35 5.21 -12.31
N ALA A 191 2.97 4.13 -11.83
CA ALA A 191 3.89 3.31 -12.61
C ALA A 191 3.08 2.08 -13.07
N GLY A 192 3.23 1.73 -14.35
CA GLY A 192 2.62 0.53 -14.94
C GLY A 192 3.04 -0.74 -14.22
#